data_AF-A0A7S2F5B8-F1
#
_entry.id   AF-A0A7S2F5B8-F1
#
_cell.length_a   1.000
_cell.length_b   1.000
_cell.length_c   1.000
_cell.angle_alpha   90.00
_cell.angle_beta   90.00
_cell.angle_gamma   90.00
#
_symmetry.space_group_name_H-M   'P 1'
#
loop_
_entity.id
_entity.type
_entity.pdbx_description
1 polymer ?
#
loop_
_entity_poly.entity_id
_entity_poly.type
_entity_poly.pdbx_seq_one_letter_code
_entity_poly.pdbx_strand_id
1 'polypeptide(L)'
;VARSGILRSWWPSLPLRGNRTEDGVATLEQPRGQQGMGTSPEEELRLLKQTGPTKVAMLGTRECPYQHQQEIELLSEARVCRGDHIYTSGSCGTNSSVIRGALRARR
;
A
#
# COMPACT_ATOMS: atom_id res chain seq x y z
N VAL A 1 45.70 -20.24 26.85
CA VAL A 1 44.27 -20.51 27.13
C VAL A 1 43.44 -19.50 26.36
N ALA A 2 42.58 -19.97 25.44
CA ALA A 2 41.44 -19.31 24.77
C ALA A 2 41.72 -18.04 23.93
N ARG A 3 41.09 -17.77 22.77
CA ARG A 3 40.10 -18.41 21.87
C ARG A 3 40.15 -17.57 20.57
N SER A 4 40.12 -18.19 19.37
CA SER A 4 39.02 -18.12 18.37
C SER A 4 38.53 -16.68 18.08
N GLY A 5 38.53 -16.12 16.88
CA GLY A 5 38.17 -16.61 15.53
C GLY A 5 37.58 -15.38 14.79
N ILE A 6 37.70 -15.13 13.49
CA ILE A 6 36.95 -15.71 12.36
C ILE A 6 36.72 -14.54 11.36
N LEU A 7 37.11 -14.80 10.11
CA LEU A 7 36.60 -14.23 8.84
C LEU A 7 36.69 -12.70 8.59
N ARG A 8 37.77 -12.30 7.91
CA ARG A 8 37.79 -11.15 7.01
C ARG A 8 36.83 -11.42 5.84
N SER A 9 35.65 -10.82 5.91
CA SER A 9 34.58 -10.87 4.93
C SER A 9 34.97 -10.15 3.63
N TRP A 10 35.37 -10.94 2.63
CA TRP A 10 34.73 -11.06 1.31
C TRP A 10 33.83 -9.89 0.83
N TRP A 11 34.38 -8.70 0.60
CA TRP A 11 33.73 -7.66 -0.22
C TRP A 11 34.78 -7.02 -1.13
N PRO A 12 34.71 -7.19 -2.46
CA PRO A 12 35.61 -6.53 -3.39
C PRO A 12 35.19 -5.05 -3.54
N SER A 13 36.11 -4.15 -3.20
CA SER A 13 36.20 -2.76 -3.70
C SER A 13 34.90 -1.94 -3.79
N LEU A 14 34.35 -1.52 -2.65
CA LEU A 14 33.54 -0.30 -2.61
C LEU A 14 34.48 0.93 -2.55
N PRO A 15 34.39 1.89 -3.49
CA PRO A 15 35.04 3.18 -3.32
C PRO A 15 34.28 3.97 -2.25
N LEU A 16 34.70 3.82 -0.99
CA LEU A 16 34.30 4.71 0.10
C LEU A 16 34.98 6.07 -0.09
N ARG A 17 34.51 6.85 -1.08
CA ARG A 17 34.85 8.27 -1.18
C ARG A 17 33.55 9.08 -1.14
N GLY A 18 32.99 9.19 0.07
CA GLY A 18 31.91 10.13 0.35
C GLY A 18 32.47 11.53 0.51
N ASN A 19 32.04 12.47 -0.33
CA ASN A 19 32.13 13.88 0.00
C ASN A 19 31.06 14.16 1.06
N ARG A 20 31.53 14.52 2.27
CA ARG A 20 30.69 14.89 3.41
C ARG A 20 30.27 16.35 3.22
N THR A 21 29.06 16.58 2.72
CA THR A 21 28.38 17.87 2.88
C THR A 21 27.64 17.85 4.22
N GLU A 22 27.64 18.98 4.93
CA GLU A 22 27.24 19.07 6.35
C GLU A 22 25.74 18.84 6.61
N ASP A 23 24.92 18.75 5.56
CA ASP A 23 23.52 18.35 5.66
C ASP A 23 23.37 16.89 5.21
N GLY A 24 23.33 16.01 6.20
CA GLY A 24 23.35 14.55 6.03
C GLY A 24 22.07 13.97 5.43
N VAL A 25 21.92 14.06 4.11
CA VAL A 25 21.05 13.16 3.33
C VAL A 25 21.80 12.67 2.11
N ALA A 26 22.16 11.39 2.12
CA ALA A 26 22.75 10.73 0.96
C ALA A 26 21.65 10.45 -0.08
N THR A 27 21.52 11.31 -1.08
CA THR A 27 20.64 11.05 -2.23
C THR A 27 21.35 10.09 -3.17
N LEU A 28 20.83 8.86 -3.30
CA LEU A 28 21.26 7.94 -4.35
C LEU A 28 20.76 8.49 -5.69
N GLU A 29 21.67 9.03 -6.49
CA GLU A 29 21.42 9.31 -7.91
C GLU A 29 21.27 7.97 -8.64
N GLN A 30 20.03 7.48 -8.76
CA GLN A 30 19.75 6.29 -9.54
C GLN A 30 19.81 6.65 -11.04
N PRO A 31 20.60 5.93 -11.86
CA PRO A 31 20.74 6.25 -13.27
C PRO A 31 19.40 6.06 -13.98
N ARG A 32 18.88 7.16 -14.54
CA ARG A 32 17.68 7.18 -15.39
C ARG A 32 17.91 6.29 -16.60
N GLY A 33 17.08 5.25 -16.77
CA GLY A 33 17.26 4.35 -17.89
C GLY A 33 16.27 3.21 -18.08
N GLN A 34 15.01 3.33 -17.66
CA GLN A 34 13.92 2.68 -18.41
C GLN A 34 12.60 3.38 -18.12
N GLN A 35 12.16 4.19 -19.07
CA GLN A 35 10.81 4.75 -19.14
C GLN A 35 9.86 3.58 -19.43
N GLY A 36 9.44 2.86 -18.39
CA GLY A 36 8.21 2.09 -18.42
C GLY A 36 7.08 3.05 -18.12
N MET A 37 6.01 3.04 -18.92
CA MET A 37 4.77 3.77 -18.72
C MET A 37 4.36 3.79 -17.24
N GLY A 38 4.70 4.88 -16.54
CA GLY A 38 4.63 4.96 -15.09
C GLY A 38 4.52 6.41 -14.66
N THR A 39 3.63 6.65 -13.71
CA THR A 39 3.39 7.95 -13.06
C THR A 39 4.69 8.51 -12.48
N SER A 40 4.86 9.83 -12.54
CA SER A 40 6.01 10.45 -11.87
C SER A 40 5.97 10.19 -10.36
N PRO A 41 7.12 10.08 -9.65
CA PRO A 41 7.14 9.86 -8.21
C PRO A 41 6.32 10.89 -7.41
N GLU A 42 6.23 12.13 -7.91
CA GLU A 42 5.41 13.18 -7.34
C GLU A 42 3.90 12.93 -7.49
N GLU A 43 3.47 12.40 -8.64
CA GLU A 43 2.08 12.00 -8.88
C GLU A 43 1.67 10.80 -8.02
N GLU A 44 2.54 9.81 -7.88
CA GLU A 44 2.31 8.67 -6.99
C GLU A 44 2.13 9.11 -5.54
N LEU A 45 3.00 10.02 -5.07
CA LEU A 45 2.89 10.58 -3.73
C LEU A 45 1.59 11.39 -3.54
N ARG A 46 1.15 12.10 -4.59
CA ARG A 46 -0.13 12.82 -4.58
C ARG A 46 -1.30 11.88 -4.41
N LEU A 47 -1.32 10.75 -5.11
CA LEU A 47 -2.37 9.74 -4.98
C LEU A 47 -2.43 9.15 -3.56
N LEU A 48 -1.27 8.89 -2.95
CA LEU A 48 -1.20 8.39 -1.57
C LEU A 48 -1.70 9.40 -0.53
N LYS A 49 -1.45 10.69 -0.76
CA LYS A 49 -1.84 11.77 0.17
C LYS A 49 -3.29 12.24 0.00
N GLN A 50 -4.09 11.60 -0.85
CA GLN A 50 -5.50 11.97 -1.02
C GLN A 50 -6.27 11.80 0.30
N THR A 51 -6.62 12.92 0.90
CA THR A 51 -7.38 13.02 2.16
C THR A 51 -8.74 13.64 1.84
N GLY A 52 -9.73 12.80 1.62
CA GLY A 52 -11.09 13.22 1.28
C GLY A 52 -11.95 12.05 0.82
N PRO A 53 -13.25 12.28 0.57
CA PRO A 53 -14.16 11.27 0.05
C PRO A 53 -13.63 10.67 -1.25
N THR A 54 -13.45 9.35 -1.29
CA THR A 54 -13.02 8.65 -2.50
C THR A 54 -14.14 7.83 -3.11
N LYS A 55 -14.02 7.60 -4.43
CA LYS A 55 -14.88 6.67 -5.17
C LYS A 55 -14.15 5.33 -5.24
N VAL A 56 -14.69 4.30 -4.59
CA VAL A 56 -14.01 3.01 -4.43
C VAL A 56 -14.87 1.89 -5.02
N ALA A 57 -14.28 1.07 -5.88
CA ALA A 57 -14.91 -0.19 -6.28
C ALA A 57 -14.48 -1.30 -5.30
N MET A 58 -15.45 -1.99 -4.70
CA MET A 58 -15.19 -3.16 -3.86
C MET A 58 -15.71 -4.41 -4.57
N LEU A 59 -14.77 -5.29 -4.93
CA LEU A 59 -14.99 -6.51 -5.71
C LEU A 59 -14.31 -7.69 -5.02
N GLY A 60 -14.78 -8.90 -5.31
CA GLY A 60 -14.16 -10.11 -4.78
C GLY A 60 -14.84 -11.39 -5.25
N THR A 61 -14.62 -12.46 -4.49
CA THR A 61 -15.14 -13.79 -4.79
C THR A 61 -16.64 -13.91 -4.49
N ARG A 62 -17.32 -14.74 -5.29
CA ARG A 62 -18.69 -15.18 -5.02
C ARG A 62 -18.78 -16.13 -3.82
N GLU A 63 -17.68 -16.83 -3.55
CA GLU A 63 -17.54 -17.78 -2.44
C GLU A 63 -16.65 -17.16 -1.36
N CYS A 64 -17.25 -16.29 -0.56
CA CYS A 64 -16.57 -15.59 0.52
C CYS A 64 -16.88 -16.30 1.85
N PRO A 65 -15.89 -16.81 2.60
CA PRO A 65 -16.10 -17.37 3.93
C PRO A 65 -16.78 -16.37 4.87
N TYR A 66 -17.57 -16.87 5.81
CA TYR A 66 -18.39 -16.03 6.68
C TYR A 66 -17.59 -14.95 7.43
N GLN A 67 -16.41 -15.29 7.97
CA GLN A 67 -15.56 -14.33 8.68
C GLN A 67 -15.16 -13.15 7.78
N HIS A 68 -14.75 -13.42 6.54
CA HIS A 68 -14.42 -12.37 5.58
C HIS A 68 -15.65 -11.54 5.18
N GLN A 69 -16.84 -12.14 5.13
CA GLN A 69 -18.07 -11.37 4.90
C GLN A 69 -18.30 -10.34 6.01
N GLN A 70 -18.02 -10.67 7.27
CA GLN A 70 -18.13 -9.74 8.40
C GLN A 70 -17.08 -8.62 8.34
N GLU A 71 -15.84 -8.96 7.99
CA GLU A 71 -14.77 -7.97 7.80
C GLU A 71 -15.11 -7.00 6.66
N ILE A 72 -15.63 -7.51 5.55
CA ILE A 72 -16.05 -6.71 4.40
C ILE A 72 -17.23 -5.81 4.77
N GLU A 73 -18.19 -6.31 5.54
CA GLU A 73 -19.34 -5.52 6.02
C GLU A 73 -18.86 -4.34 6.87
N LEU A 74 -17.99 -4.59 7.86
CA LEU A 74 -17.44 -3.55 8.73
C LEU A 74 -16.61 -2.52 7.95
N LEU A 75 -15.76 -2.98 7.03
CA LEU A 75 -14.97 -2.09 6.18
C LEU A 75 -15.86 -1.21 5.32
N SER A 76 -16.89 -1.79 4.71
CA SER A 76 -17.83 -1.05 3.87
C SER A 76 -18.62 -0.02 4.68
N GLU A 77 -19.06 -0.37 5.89
CA GLU A 77 -19.71 0.55 6.81
C GLU A 77 -18.78 1.74 7.14
N ALA A 78 -17.54 1.46 7.57
CA ALA A 78 -16.57 2.49 7.91
C ALA A 78 -16.27 3.44 6.75
N ARG A 79 -16.18 2.91 5.53
CA ARG A 79 -15.96 3.70 4.30
C ARG A 79 -17.13 4.65 4.03
N VAL A 80 -18.37 4.18 4.13
CA VAL A 80 -19.55 5.03 3.96
C VAL A 80 -19.63 6.09 5.07
N CYS A 81 -19.34 5.74 6.33
CA CYS A 81 -19.28 6.68 7.45
C CYS A 81 -18.21 7.77 7.25
N ARG A 82 -17.09 7.44 6.59
CA ARG A 82 -16.05 8.41 6.20
C ARG A 82 -16.48 9.34 5.05
N GLY A 83 -17.61 9.05 4.40
CA GLY A 83 -18.12 9.79 3.25
C GLY A 83 -17.70 9.24 1.88
N ASP A 84 -17.02 8.10 1.82
CA ASP A 84 -16.63 7.48 0.56
C ASP A 84 -17.85 6.95 -0.21
N HIS A 85 -17.80 7.00 -1.54
CA HIS A 85 -18.81 6.39 -2.39
C HIS A 85 -18.35 5.04 -2.91
N ILE A 86 -19.03 3.97 -2.52
CA ILE A 86 -18.65 2.59 -2.83
C ILE A 86 -19.48 2.08 -4.02
N TYR A 87 -18.82 1.40 -4.95
CA TYR A 87 -19.44 0.73 -6.10
C TYR A 87 -19.18 -0.77 -6.03
N THR A 88 -20.20 -1.56 -6.33
CA THR A 88 -20.12 -3.02 -6.48
C THR A 88 -21.20 -3.52 -7.43
N SER A 89 -21.05 -4.72 -7.99
CA SER A 89 -21.94 -5.22 -9.05
C SER A 89 -23.21 -5.95 -8.55
N GLY A 90 -23.36 -6.14 -7.24
CA GLY A 90 -24.55 -6.81 -6.67
C GLY A 90 -24.57 -8.34 -6.75
N SER A 91 -23.43 -8.99 -7.01
CA SER A 91 -23.33 -10.45 -6.91
C SER A 91 -23.38 -10.97 -5.46
N CYS A 92 -23.40 -12.29 -5.27
CA CYS A 92 -23.24 -12.93 -3.97
C CYS A 92 -21.81 -12.81 -3.42
N GLY A 93 -21.62 -13.22 -2.16
CA GLY A 93 -20.31 -13.30 -1.50
C GLY A 93 -19.81 -11.93 -1.04
N THR A 94 -18.68 -11.49 -1.62
CA THR A 94 -18.08 -10.18 -1.29
C THR A 94 -19.05 -9.04 -1.56
N ASN A 95 -19.69 -9.02 -2.72
CA ASN A 95 -20.49 -7.87 -3.17
C ASN A 95 -21.76 -7.69 -2.31
N SER A 96 -22.41 -8.79 -1.91
CA SER A 96 -23.54 -8.72 -0.98
C SER A 96 -23.12 -8.24 0.41
N SER A 97 -21.90 -8.57 0.85
CA SER A 97 -21.36 -8.10 2.15
C SER A 97 -21.04 -6.60 2.14
N VAL A 98 -20.53 -6.09 1.02
CA VAL A 98 -20.36 -4.64 0.79
C VAL A 98 -21.71 -3.94 0.89
N ILE A 99 -22.73 -4.44 0.18
CA ILE A 99 -24.08 -3.85 0.21
C ILE A 99 -24.65 -3.84 1.63
N ARG A 100 -24.50 -4.94 2.39
CA ARG A 100 -24.95 -5.00 3.79
C ARG A 100 -24.29 -3.92 4.64
N GLY A 101 -22.97 -3.76 4.55
CA GLY A 101 -22.22 -2.77 5.33
C GLY A 101 -22.59 -1.34 4.96
N ALA A 102 -22.74 -1.06 3.66
CA ALA A 102 -23.17 0.24 3.18
C ALA A 102 -24.60 0.63 3.64
N LEU A 103 -25.52 -0.33 3.70
CA LEU A 103 -26.88 -0.10 4.21
C LEU A 103 -26.91 0.06 5.73
N ARG A 104 -26.04 -0.65 6.45
CA ARG A 104 -25.91 -0.54 7.91
C ARG A 104 -25.46 0.86 8.35
N ALA A 105 -24.54 1.48 7.62
CA ALA A 105 -24.11 2.85 7.87
C ALA A 105 -25.23 3.91 7.74
N ARG A 106 -26.37 3.56 7.13
CA ARG A 106 -27.52 4.45 6.93
C ARG A 106 -28.65 4.24 7.95
N ARG A 107 -28.51 3.29 8.88
CA ARG A 107 -29.46 3.05 9.97
C ARG A 107 -29.08 3.85 11.19
#